data_AF-A0A959MC04-F1
#
_entry.id   AF-A0A959MC04-F1
#
_cell.length_a   1.000
_cell.length_b   1.000
_cell.length_c   1.000
_cell.angle_alpha   90.00
_cell.angle_beta   90.00
_cell.angle_gamma   90.00
#
_symmetry.space_group_name_H-M   'P 1'
#
loop_
_entity.id
_entity.type
_entity.pdbx_description
1 polymer ?
#
loop_
_entity_poly.entity_id
_entity_poly.type
_entity_poly.pdbx_seq_one_letter_code
_entity_poly.pdbx_strand_id
1 'polypeptide(L)'
;MRTQKPSLHIWHITLPTCASLLLLLLMSCGEGVDNSKSGDQTAKQTESATWLLTSDHYDTLSPNPTPLSGGKPSVEELVEAGLKGLNEKDTATLLTMMISREEYDSIIYPELGKYWSGARDMRETITQWQRTNHFGSAEKGLRRLLRDYGGKSFKLAAVEFQDSTQTYPSYTIYQRPIVAAIDDHNKKGQIKNFGSIIEKNGVFKFFSFNDRN
;
A
#
# COMPACT_ATOMS: atom_id res chain seq x y z
N MET A 1 -52.88 -21.11 -16.03
CA MET A 1 -51.52 -20.61 -16.30
C MET A 1 -50.53 -21.64 -15.77
N ARG A 2 -49.77 -22.32 -16.65
CA ARG A 2 -48.76 -23.32 -16.26
C ARG A 2 -47.43 -22.61 -16.01
N THR A 3 -46.91 -22.71 -14.80
CA THR A 3 -45.60 -22.20 -14.39
C THR A 3 -44.50 -23.15 -14.88
N GLN A 4 -43.65 -22.66 -15.80
CA GLN A 4 -42.45 -23.35 -16.27
C GLN A 4 -41.34 -23.23 -15.21
N LYS A 5 -40.83 -24.37 -14.74
CA LYS A 5 -39.67 -24.44 -13.84
C LYS A 5 -38.37 -24.24 -14.64
N PRO A 6 -37.41 -23.43 -14.18
CA PRO A 6 -36.11 -23.30 -14.82
C PRO A 6 -35.23 -24.54 -14.55
N SER A 7 -34.65 -25.06 -15.62
CA SER A 7 -33.70 -26.18 -15.63
C SER A 7 -32.29 -25.70 -15.27
N LEU A 8 -31.76 -26.22 -14.16
CA LEU A 8 -30.38 -26.04 -13.71
C LEU A 8 -29.44 -26.89 -14.59
N HIS A 9 -28.64 -26.23 -15.44
CA HIS A 9 -27.54 -26.87 -16.15
C HIS A 9 -26.30 -26.94 -15.25
N ILE A 10 -25.98 -28.16 -14.83
CA ILE A 10 -24.77 -28.49 -14.05
C ILE A 10 -23.61 -28.62 -15.04
N TRP A 11 -22.60 -27.77 -14.91
CA TRP A 11 -21.36 -27.85 -15.68
C TRP A 11 -20.37 -28.77 -14.95
N HIS A 12 -20.07 -29.93 -15.57
CA HIS A 12 -18.99 -30.80 -15.12
C HIS A 12 -17.65 -30.23 -15.58
N ILE A 13 -16.83 -29.76 -14.63
CA ILE A 13 -15.44 -29.38 -14.87
C ILE A 13 -14.57 -30.61 -14.58
N THR A 14 -14.08 -31.26 -15.63
CA THR A 14 -13.05 -32.30 -15.56
C THR A 14 -11.67 -31.65 -15.54
N LEU A 15 -10.95 -31.79 -14.43
CA LEU A 15 -9.54 -31.39 -14.31
C LEU A 15 -8.64 -32.54 -14.78
N PRO A 16 -7.61 -32.28 -15.60
CA PRO A 16 -6.62 -33.29 -15.94
C PRO A 16 -5.62 -33.48 -14.79
N THR A 17 -5.54 -34.72 -14.32
CA THR A 17 -4.50 -35.20 -13.41
C THR A 17 -3.18 -35.37 -14.19
N CYS A 18 -2.26 -34.43 -14.04
CA CYS A 18 -0.85 -34.66 -14.40
C CYS A 18 -0.07 -35.04 -13.15
N ALA A 19 0.15 -36.35 -13.02
CA ALA A 19 1.19 -36.94 -12.20
C ALA A 19 2.56 -36.79 -12.89
N SER A 20 3.60 -36.46 -12.12
CA SER A 20 5.00 -36.96 -12.21
C SER A 20 5.92 -35.96 -11.48
N LEU A 21 6.49 -36.33 -10.33
CA LEU A 21 7.78 -37.04 -10.14
C LEU A 21 9.03 -36.14 -10.28
N LEU A 22 9.66 -35.81 -9.14
CA LEU A 22 11.11 -35.63 -8.89
C LEU A 22 11.23 -35.28 -7.39
N LEU A 23 11.62 -36.13 -6.43
CA LEU A 23 12.83 -36.93 -6.17
C LEU A 23 14.12 -36.12 -5.91
N LEU A 24 14.68 -36.35 -4.70
CA LEU A 24 16.04 -36.07 -4.17
C LEU A 24 16.37 -34.62 -3.75
N LEU A 25 17.15 -34.33 -2.70
CA LEU A 25 17.66 -35.00 -1.49
C LEU A 25 18.53 -33.95 -0.76
N LEU A 26 18.92 -34.27 0.48
CA LEU A 26 20.02 -33.70 1.28
C LEU A 26 19.64 -32.78 2.44
N MET A 27 19.51 -33.48 3.57
CA MET A 27 19.91 -33.08 4.91
C MET A 27 21.20 -32.24 4.95
N SER A 28 21.20 -31.22 5.79
CA SER A 28 22.40 -30.76 6.47
C SER A 28 22.03 -30.45 7.92
N CYS A 29 22.36 -31.40 8.81
CA CYS A 29 22.47 -31.15 10.24
C CYS A 29 23.80 -30.43 10.47
N GLY A 30 23.77 -29.31 11.18
CA GLY A 30 24.94 -28.61 11.68
C GLY A 30 24.77 -28.35 13.17
N GLU A 31 25.55 -29.10 13.96
CA GLU A 31 25.82 -28.92 15.39
C GLU A 31 26.31 -27.47 15.65
N GLY A 32 25.88 -26.79 16.71
CA GLY A 32 26.33 -27.03 18.08
C GLY A 32 27.53 -26.13 18.41
N VAL A 33 27.28 -24.91 18.91
CA VAL A 33 28.28 -24.11 19.62
C VAL A 33 27.61 -23.45 20.82
N ASP A 34 27.80 -24.09 21.98
CA ASP A 34 27.68 -23.46 23.28
C ASP A 34 28.78 -22.41 23.43
N ASN A 35 28.40 -21.18 23.75
CA ASN A 35 29.36 -20.16 24.16
C ASN A 35 28.90 -19.47 25.45
N SER A 36 29.25 -20.11 26.55
CA SER A 36 29.28 -19.51 27.88
C SER A 36 30.51 -18.61 28.01
N LYS A 37 30.32 -17.32 28.36
CA LYS A 37 31.16 -16.48 29.24
C LYS A 37 30.61 -15.05 29.22
N SER A 38 30.03 -14.59 30.33
CA SER A 38 30.74 -13.88 31.41
C SER A 38 31.31 -12.54 30.92
N GLY A 39 30.60 -11.45 31.23
CA GLY A 39 31.09 -10.10 30.98
C GLY A 39 30.15 -9.03 31.50
N ASP A 40 30.46 -8.55 32.71
CA ASP A 40 30.41 -7.14 33.10
C ASP A 40 29.04 -6.47 33.33
N GLN A 41 28.58 -6.51 34.58
CA GLN A 41 27.59 -5.57 35.10
C GLN A 41 28.28 -4.24 35.42
N THR A 42 28.52 -3.42 34.40
CA THR A 42 28.71 -1.99 34.61
C THR A 42 27.34 -1.34 34.72
N ALA A 43 26.96 -0.95 35.94
CA ALA A 43 25.81 -0.12 36.22
C ALA A 43 25.94 1.23 35.49
N LYS A 44 25.39 1.32 34.27
CA LYS A 44 25.11 2.60 33.63
C LYS A 44 23.86 3.16 34.27
N GLN A 45 24.07 4.19 35.10
CA GLN A 45 23.06 5.19 35.45
C GLN A 45 22.21 5.48 34.22
N THR A 46 20.98 4.97 34.26
CA THR A 46 19.94 5.38 33.33
C THR A 46 19.54 6.77 33.80
N GLU A 47 20.21 7.79 33.28
CA GLU A 47 19.64 9.12 33.25
C GLU A 47 18.36 8.98 32.43
N SER A 48 17.25 8.81 33.15
CA SER A 48 15.90 8.94 32.64
C SER A 48 15.78 10.38 32.13
N ALA A 49 16.26 10.60 30.91
CA ALA A 49 16.00 11.77 30.11
C ALA A 49 14.47 11.79 29.95
N THR A 50 13.86 12.51 30.88
CA THR A 50 12.46 12.78 30.91
C THR A 50 12.25 13.77 29.77
N TRP A 51 12.12 13.23 28.56
CA TRP A 51 11.76 13.96 27.35
C TRP A 51 10.30 14.41 27.44
N LEU A 52 9.97 15.19 28.47
CA LEU A 52 8.83 16.10 28.48
C LEU A 52 9.13 17.21 27.47
N LEU A 53 9.28 16.84 26.20
CA LEU A 53 9.02 17.70 25.07
C LEU A 53 7.53 17.98 25.14
N THR A 54 7.21 19.14 25.72
CA THR A 54 5.86 19.65 25.85
C THR A 54 5.14 19.53 24.50
N SER A 55 3.92 18.99 24.56
CA SER A 55 3.00 18.83 23.43
C SER A 55 2.74 20.12 22.63
N ASP A 56 3.13 21.26 23.19
CA ASP A 56 2.83 22.60 22.72
C ASP A 56 3.63 23.00 21.46
N HIS A 57 4.68 22.25 21.09
CA HIS A 57 5.49 22.56 19.90
C HIS A 57 4.83 22.17 18.56
N TYR A 58 3.65 21.56 18.58
CA TYR A 58 2.95 21.11 17.37
C TYR A 58 1.71 21.94 17.01
N ASP A 59 1.37 22.97 17.80
CA ASP A 59 0.21 23.83 17.57
C ASP A 59 0.46 24.97 16.59
N THR A 60 1.72 25.24 16.23
CA THR A 60 2.07 26.26 15.22
C THR A 60 2.37 25.69 13.83
N LEU A 61 2.12 24.40 13.59
CA LEU A 61 2.14 23.85 12.23
C LEU A 61 0.88 24.32 11.50
N SER A 62 0.91 25.58 11.06
CA SER A 62 0.02 26.13 10.05
C SER A 62 -0.16 25.11 8.93
N PRO A 63 -1.38 24.92 8.38
CA PRO A 63 -1.65 23.94 7.35
C PRO A 63 -0.61 24.12 6.25
N ASN A 64 0.30 23.16 6.12
CA ASN A 64 1.45 23.30 5.24
C ASN A 64 0.89 23.44 3.82
N PRO A 65 1.00 24.63 3.17
CA PRO A 65 0.27 24.90 1.94
C PRO A 65 0.85 24.09 0.77
N THR A 66 2.02 23.46 0.97
CA THR A 66 2.73 22.68 -0.02
C THR A 66 1.79 21.64 -0.67
N PRO A 67 1.52 21.74 -1.98
CA PRO A 67 0.75 20.75 -2.71
C PRO A 67 1.57 19.47 -2.90
N LEU A 68 0.89 18.35 -3.18
CA LEU A 68 1.55 17.11 -3.53
C LEU A 68 2.22 17.26 -4.92
N SER A 69 3.52 16.99 -4.99
CA SER A 69 4.30 17.11 -6.21
C SER A 69 3.98 15.96 -7.17
N GLY A 70 3.68 16.30 -8.43
CA GLY A 70 3.37 15.32 -9.47
C GLY A 70 2.02 14.62 -9.33
N GLY A 71 1.13 15.11 -8.45
CA GLY A 71 -0.22 14.59 -8.35
C GLY A 71 -1.13 15.00 -9.50
N LYS A 72 -2.34 14.45 -9.51
CA LYS A 72 -3.39 14.71 -10.52
C LYS A 72 -4.54 15.52 -9.93
N PRO A 73 -5.34 16.22 -10.75
CA PRO A 73 -6.45 17.06 -10.26
C PRO A 73 -7.72 16.27 -9.90
N SER A 74 -7.78 14.98 -10.23
CA SER A 74 -8.89 14.09 -9.87
C SER A 74 -8.43 12.65 -9.64
N VAL A 75 -9.30 11.86 -9.01
CA VAL A 75 -9.10 10.42 -8.85
C VAL A 75 -9.07 9.73 -10.21
N GLU A 76 -9.94 10.11 -11.13
CA GLU A 76 -10.04 9.53 -12.47
C GLU A 76 -8.75 9.77 -13.26
N GLU A 77 -8.21 11.00 -13.26
CA GLU A 77 -6.96 11.30 -13.95
C GLU A 77 -5.75 10.59 -13.34
N LEU A 78 -5.74 10.40 -12.01
CA LEU A 78 -4.72 9.60 -11.32
C LEU A 78 -4.78 8.14 -11.76
N VAL A 79 -5.97 7.55 -11.77
CA VAL A 79 -6.18 6.16 -12.14
C VAL A 79 -5.90 5.93 -13.62
N GLU A 80 -6.34 6.81 -14.51
CA GLU A 80 -6.03 6.74 -15.95
C GLU A 80 -4.53 6.80 -16.22
N ALA A 81 -3.82 7.72 -15.56
CA ALA A 81 -2.36 7.79 -15.64
C ALA A 81 -1.70 6.51 -15.09
N GLY A 82 -2.25 5.95 -14.00
CA GLY A 82 -1.85 4.65 -13.45
C GLY A 82 -2.05 3.50 -14.45
N LEU A 83 -3.21 3.40 -15.08
CA LEU A 83 -3.51 2.38 -16.09
C LEU A 83 -2.58 2.50 -17.31
N LYS A 84 -2.30 3.73 -17.76
CA LYS A 84 -1.32 4.01 -18.81
C LYS A 84 0.08 3.54 -18.41
N GLY A 85 0.53 3.87 -17.21
CA GLY A 85 1.83 3.42 -16.68
C GLY A 85 1.92 1.88 -16.61
N LEU A 86 0.83 1.20 -16.24
CA LEU A 86 0.78 -0.26 -16.26
C LEU A 86 0.87 -0.82 -17.69
N ASN A 87 0.14 -0.24 -18.64
CA ASN A 87 0.21 -0.64 -20.05
C ASN A 87 1.65 -0.57 -20.58
N GLU A 88 2.33 0.55 -20.30
CA GLU A 88 3.69 0.83 -20.76
C GLU A 88 4.77 0.11 -19.93
N LYS A 89 4.37 -0.57 -18.85
CA LYS A 89 5.26 -1.11 -17.80
C LYS A 89 6.24 -0.05 -17.27
N ASP A 90 5.82 1.21 -17.29
CA ASP A 90 6.62 2.36 -16.87
C ASP A 90 6.60 2.48 -15.34
N THR A 91 7.50 1.72 -14.72
CA THR A 91 7.65 1.70 -13.27
C THR A 91 8.09 3.06 -12.73
N ALA A 92 8.89 3.83 -13.48
CA ALA A 92 9.35 5.13 -13.04
C ALA A 92 8.17 6.11 -12.92
N THR A 93 7.32 6.18 -13.93
CA THR A 93 6.10 7.00 -13.89
C THR A 93 5.12 6.54 -12.81
N LEU A 94 4.96 5.23 -12.60
CA LEU A 94 4.11 4.72 -11.51
C LEU A 94 4.62 5.14 -10.13
N LEU A 95 5.93 5.17 -9.92
CA LEU A 95 6.56 5.60 -8.67
C LEU A 95 6.43 7.12 -8.44
N THR A 96 6.47 7.96 -9.48
CA THR A 96 6.31 9.42 -9.30
C THR A 96 4.89 9.82 -8.89
N MET A 97 3.89 8.99 -9.25
CA MET A 97 2.50 9.16 -8.81
C MET A 97 2.25 8.68 -7.37
N MET A 98 3.21 7.98 -6.76
CA MET A 98 3.15 7.64 -5.34
C MET A 98 3.61 8.80 -4.47
N ILE A 99 3.09 8.85 -3.24
CA ILE A 99 3.64 9.73 -2.21
C ILE A 99 5.14 9.52 -2.08
N SER A 100 5.90 10.62 -2.10
CA SER A 100 7.35 10.60 -1.89
C SER A 100 7.67 10.48 -0.40
N ARG A 101 8.94 10.16 -0.11
CA ARG A 101 9.42 10.13 1.27
C ARG A 101 9.31 11.50 1.94
N GLU A 102 9.69 12.55 1.23
CA GLU A 102 9.66 13.93 1.70
C GLU A 102 8.22 14.38 1.97
N GLU A 103 7.28 14.05 1.09
CA GLU A 103 5.85 14.31 1.29
C GLU A 103 5.31 13.56 2.51
N TYR A 104 5.66 12.27 2.65
CA TYR A 104 5.25 11.49 3.82
C TYR A 104 5.76 12.12 5.12
N ASP A 105 7.05 12.46 5.18
CA ASP A 105 7.69 12.99 6.39
C ASP A 105 7.20 14.41 6.75
N SER A 106 6.95 15.27 5.76
CA SER A 106 6.61 16.68 5.99
C SER A 106 5.11 16.99 6.05
N ILE A 107 4.27 16.14 5.46
CA ILE A 107 2.82 16.36 5.33
C ILE A 107 2.05 15.31 6.12
N ILE A 108 2.32 14.02 5.89
CA ILE A 108 1.47 12.94 6.37
C ILE A 108 1.80 12.57 7.82
N TYR A 109 3.06 12.27 8.09
CA TYR A 109 3.52 11.81 9.40
C TYR A 109 3.18 12.76 10.56
N PRO A 110 3.31 14.10 10.44
CA PRO A 110 2.99 15.01 11.54
C PRO A 110 1.54 14.94 12.02
N GLU A 111 0.58 14.69 11.12
CA GLU A 111 -0.83 14.53 11.49
C GLU A 111 -1.15 13.09 11.85
N LEU A 112 -0.68 12.11 11.08
CA LEU A 112 -0.87 10.69 11.36
C LEU A 112 -0.38 10.33 12.78
N GLY A 113 0.78 10.88 13.19
CA GLY A 113 1.35 10.69 14.51
C GLY A 113 0.52 11.26 15.67
N LYS A 114 -0.30 12.29 15.41
CA LYS A 114 -1.22 12.88 16.40
C LYS A 114 -2.45 12.01 16.61
N TYR A 115 -2.98 11.44 15.53
CA TYR A 115 -4.26 10.72 15.55
C TYR A 115 -4.13 9.20 15.68
N TRP A 116 -2.96 8.63 15.41
CA TRP A 116 -2.72 7.20 15.56
C TRP A 116 -1.88 6.91 16.81
N SER A 117 -2.50 6.28 17.81
CA SER A 117 -1.88 5.94 19.10
C SER A 117 -0.61 5.08 18.93
N GLY A 118 -0.59 4.19 17.93
CA GLY A 118 0.58 3.39 17.58
C GLY A 118 1.80 4.19 17.09
N ALA A 119 1.62 5.45 16.69
CA ALA A 119 2.70 6.34 16.29
C ALA A 119 3.18 7.28 17.41
N ARG A 120 2.43 7.40 18.52
CA ARG A 120 2.68 8.41 19.57
C ARG A 120 3.85 8.07 20.49
N ASP A 121 4.07 6.79 20.78
CA ASP A 121 4.95 6.37 21.88
C ASP A 121 6.42 6.08 21.50
N MET A 122 6.84 6.18 20.23
CA MET A 122 8.26 5.93 19.86
C MET A 122 8.76 6.77 18.66
N ARG A 123 8.75 8.09 18.80
CA ARG A 123 8.90 9.10 17.72
C ARG A 123 10.09 8.97 16.75
N GLU A 124 11.17 8.24 17.06
CA GLU A 124 12.28 8.05 16.11
C GLU A 124 12.35 6.64 15.52
N THR A 125 12.31 5.61 16.35
CA THR A 125 12.38 4.20 15.92
C THR A 125 11.14 3.76 15.15
N ILE A 126 9.95 4.24 15.53
CA ILE A 126 8.71 3.92 14.81
C ILE A 126 8.65 4.64 13.47
N THR A 127 9.18 5.86 13.35
CA THR A 127 9.12 6.61 12.08
C THR A 127 9.94 5.94 10.99
N GLN A 128 11.16 5.47 11.32
CA GLN A 128 11.95 4.68 10.37
C GLN A 128 11.27 3.36 10.00
N TRP A 129 10.71 2.66 10.99
CA TRP A 129 10.05 1.37 10.80
C TRP A 129 8.75 1.49 10.00
N GLN A 130 7.89 2.46 10.32
CA GLN A 130 6.64 2.75 9.61
C GLN A 130 6.93 3.16 8.17
N ARG A 131 7.93 4.01 7.94
CA ARG A 131 8.38 4.33 6.58
C ARG A 131 8.80 3.08 5.83
N THR A 132 9.71 2.30 6.41
CA THR A 132 10.25 1.09 5.77
C THR A 132 9.13 0.12 5.41
N ASN A 133 8.15 -0.05 6.31
CA ASN A 133 7.02 -0.92 6.08
C ASN A 133 6.04 -0.35 5.05
N HIS A 134 5.72 0.94 5.13
CA HIS A 134 4.79 1.59 4.21
C HIS A 134 5.34 1.55 2.78
N PHE A 135 6.55 2.06 2.57
CA PHE A 135 7.19 2.05 1.25
C PHE A 135 7.51 0.62 0.79
N GLY A 136 7.94 -0.27 1.69
CA GLY A 136 8.22 -1.66 1.36
C GLY A 136 6.98 -2.44 0.92
N SER A 137 5.85 -2.28 1.61
CA SER A 137 4.57 -2.89 1.19
C SER A 137 4.02 -2.25 -0.08
N ALA A 138 4.11 -0.93 -0.22
CA ALA A 138 3.64 -0.26 -1.42
C ALA A 138 4.46 -0.66 -2.66
N GLU A 139 5.77 -0.81 -2.53
CA GLU A 139 6.64 -1.31 -3.61
C GLU A 139 6.33 -2.78 -3.96
N LYS A 140 6.08 -3.64 -2.96
CA LYS A 140 5.62 -5.02 -3.19
C LYS A 140 4.27 -5.05 -3.92
N GLY A 141 3.32 -4.21 -3.51
CA GLY A 141 2.03 -4.06 -4.15
C GLY A 141 2.16 -3.59 -5.60
N LEU A 142 3.03 -2.61 -5.88
CA LEU A 142 3.29 -2.12 -7.23
C LEU A 142 3.91 -3.20 -8.12
N ARG A 143 4.93 -3.92 -7.64
CA ARG A 143 5.52 -5.05 -8.38
C ARG A 143 4.47 -6.09 -8.75
N ARG A 144 3.57 -6.37 -7.82
CA ARG A 144 2.46 -7.28 -8.05
C ARG A 144 1.47 -6.74 -9.08
N LEU A 145 1.09 -5.47 -9.00
CA LEU A 145 0.22 -4.82 -9.97
C LEU A 145 0.83 -4.88 -11.38
N LEU A 146 2.13 -4.61 -11.51
CA LEU A 146 2.87 -4.75 -12.78
C LEU A 146 2.93 -6.19 -13.29
N ARG A 147 3.13 -7.18 -12.40
CA ARG A 147 3.12 -8.60 -12.77
C ARG A 147 1.75 -9.03 -13.31
N ASP A 148 0.68 -8.62 -12.62
CA ASP A 148 -0.67 -9.10 -12.90
C ASP A 148 -1.32 -8.35 -14.09
N TYR A 149 -1.00 -7.06 -14.27
CA TYR A 149 -1.66 -6.16 -15.23
C TYR A 149 -0.72 -5.46 -16.23
N GLY A 150 0.60 -5.54 -16.03
CA GLY A 150 1.56 -4.83 -16.88
C GLY A 150 1.55 -5.31 -18.34
N GLY A 151 1.58 -4.38 -19.29
CA GLY A 151 1.49 -4.69 -20.73
C GLY A 151 0.07 -4.91 -21.25
N LYS A 152 -0.95 -4.85 -20.39
CA LYS A 152 -2.36 -4.95 -20.80
C LYS A 152 -2.92 -3.55 -21.04
N SER A 153 -3.76 -3.39 -22.07
CA SER A 153 -4.44 -2.12 -22.34
C SER A 153 -5.76 -2.09 -21.59
N PHE A 154 -5.97 -1.02 -20.82
CA PHE A 154 -7.19 -0.80 -20.06
C PHE A 154 -7.69 0.61 -20.27
N LYS A 155 -8.99 0.76 -20.51
CA LYS A 155 -9.70 2.02 -20.42
C LYS A 155 -10.43 2.10 -19.09
N LEU A 156 -10.32 3.22 -18.40
CA LEU A 156 -11.08 3.46 -17.18
C LEU A 156 -12.57 3.51 -17.50
N ALA A 157 -13.38 2.81 -16.71
CA ALA A 157 -14.84 2.88 -16.77
C ALA A 157 -15.43 3.59 -15.54
N ALA A 158 -14.92 3.29 -14.35
CA ALA A 158 -15.32 3.93 -13.09
C ALA A 158 -14.29 3.68 -11.98
N VAL A 159 -14.31 4.52 -10.96
CA VAL A 159 -13.60 4.30 -9.69
C VAL A 159 -14.62 4.31 -8.56
N GLU A 160 -14.61 3.26 -7.74
CA GLU A 160 -15.47 3.14 -6.56
C GLU A 160 -14.58 2.90 -5.33
N PHE A 161 -15.02 3.31 -4.15
CA PHE A 161 -14.29 3.06 -2.90
C PHE A 161 -15.09 2.10 -2.04
N GLN A 162 -14.47 0.99 -1.61
CA GLN A 162 -15.15 -0.01 -0.75
C GLN A 162 -15.25 0.42 0.70
N ASP A 163 -14.44 1.40 1.11
CA ASP A 163 -14.23 1.76 2.49
C ASP A 163 -14.55 3.21 2.80
N SER A 164 -14.70 3.46 4.11
CA SER A 164 -14.76 4.82 4.63
C SER A 164 -13.47 5.56 4.31
N THR A 165 -13.65 6.77 3.81
CA THR A 165 -12.61 7.79 3.72
C THR A 165 -12.10 8.18 5.11
N GLN A 166 -10.78 8.27 5.28
CA GLN A 166 -10.16 8.83 6.49
C GLN A 166 -9.83 10.29 6.25
N THR A 167 -10.43 11.20 7.02
CA THR A 167 -10.21 12.64 6.88
C THR A 167 -9.31 13.13 8.00
N TYR A 168 -8.25 13.84 7.63
CA TYR A 168 -7.32 14.53 8.51
C TYR A 168 -7.46 16.05 8.28
N PRO A 169 -7.00 16.91 9.22
CA PRO A 169 -7.07 18.35 9.04
C PRO A 169 -6.52 18.88 7.71
N SER A 170 -5.43 18.32 7.18
CA SER A 170 -4.84 18.82 5.92
C SER A 170 -4.96 17.89 4.71
N TYR A 171 -5.47 16.67 4.87
CA TYR A 171 -5.59 15.72 3.75
C TYR A 171 -6.66 14.66 4.00
N THR A 172 -7.06 14.00 2.91
CA THR A 172 -8.07 12.95 2.91
C THR A 172 -7.47 11.68 2.31
N ILE A 173 -7.65 10.53 2.94
CA ILE A 173 -7.22 9.22 2.40
C ILE A 173 -8.44 8.38 2.05
N TYR A 174 -8.58 8.08 0.76
CA TYR A 174 -9.57 7.16 0.22
C TYR A 174 -9.03 5.73 0.21
N GLN A 175 -9.78 4.83 0.83
CA GLN A 175 -9.35 3.46 1.07
C GLN A 175 -9.97 2.50 0.07
N ARG A 176 -9.20 1.48 -0.33
CA ARG A 176 -9.65 0.37 -1.18
C ARG A 176 -10.40 0.79 -2.46
N PRO A 177 -9.75 1.55 -3.37
CA PRO A 177 -10.32 1.84 -4.67
C PRO A 177 -10.49 0.55 -5.48
N ILE A 178 -11.69 0.34 -6.02
CA ILE A 178 -11.98 -0.60 -7.10
C ILE A 178 -11.97 0.19 -8.40
N VAL A 179 -11.05 -0.18 -9.29
CA VAL A 179 -11.00 0.38 -10.63
C VAL A 179 -11.73 -0.55 -11.58
N ALA A 180 -12.91 -0.12 -12.06
CA ALA A 180 -13.59 -0.80 -13.15
C ALA A 180 -12.92 -0.40 -14.47
N ALA A 181 -12.48 -1.39 -15.24
CA ALA A 181 -11.75 -1.17 -16.48
C ALA A 181 -12.27 -2.05 -17.61
N ILE A 182 -12.08 -1.60 -18.84
CA ILE A 182 -12.43 -2.30 -20.08
C ILE A 182 -11.13 -2.59 -20.83
N ASP A 183 -10.89 -3.85 -21.18
CA ASP A 183 -9.71 -4.24 -21.97
C ASP A 183 -9.90 -4.01 -23.49
N ASP A 184 -8.88 -4.35 -24.26
CA ASP A 184 -8.85 -4.25 -25.73
C ASP A 184 -9.87 -5.18 -26.43
N HIS A 185 -10.38 -6.20 -25.74
CA HIS A 185 -11.42 -7.11 -26.21
C HIS A 185 -12.83 -6.68 -25.75
N ASN A 186 -12.98 -5.46 -25.21
CA ASN A 186 -14.21 -4.94 -24.61
C ASN A 186 -14.72 -5.75 -23.40
N LYS A 187 -13.86 -6.57 -22.78
CA LYS A 187 -14.22 -7.30 -21.56
C LYS A 187 -14.06 -6.38 -20.36
N LYS A 188 -15.12 -6.34 -19.54
CA LYS A 188 -15.12 -5.60 -18.28
C LYS A 188 -14.38 -6.40 -17.20
N GLY A 189 -13.56 -5.71 -16.43
CA GLY A 189 -12.84 -6.25 -15.28
C GLY A 189 -12.75 -5.25 -14.13
N GLN A 190 -12.30 -5.72 -12.97
CA GLN A 190 -12.04 -4.89 -11.80
C GLN A 190 -10.59 -5.09 -11.35
N ILE A 191 -9.92 -3.98 -11.01
CA ILE A 191 -8.56 -3.95 -10.47
C ILE A 191 -8.65 -3.39 -9.04
N LYS A 192 -8.31 -4.22 -8.05
CA LYS A 192 -8.45 -3.90 -6.61
C LYS A 192 -7.10 -3.59 -5.93
N ASN A 193 -6.03 -3.58 -6.71
CA ASN A 193 -4.66 -3.53 -6.19
C ASN A 193 -4.10 -2.11 -6.02
N PHE A 194 -4.89 -1.06 -6.34
CA PHE A 194 -4.51 0.35 -6.18
C PHE A 194 -4.46 0.86 -4.73
N GLY A 195 -4.69 -0.01 -3.73
CA GLY A 195 -4.40 0.23 -2.31
C GLY A 195 -5.19 1.38 -1.68
N SER A 196 -4.65 2.59 -1.76
CA SER A 196 -5.30 3.82 -1.27
C SER A 196 -4.82 5.05 -2.04
N ILE A 197 -5.67 6.08 -2.08
CA ILE A 197 -5.42 7.36 -2.72
C ILE A 197 -5.47 8.45 -1.66
N ILE A 198 -4.55 9.41 -1.72
CA ILE A 198 -4.55 10.59 -0.86
C ILE A 198 -4.88 11.82 -1.68
N GLU A 199 -5.74 12.67 -1.15
CA GLU A 199 -6.03 14.02 -1.64
C GLU A 199 -5.52 15.05 -0.66
N LYS A 200 -4.87 16.08 -1.19
CA LYS A 200 -4.56 17.30 -0.46
C LYS A 200 -4.72 18.50 -1.38
N ASN A 201 -5.51 19.48 -0.96
CA ASN A 201 -5.76 20.70 -1.73
C ASN A 201 -6.22 20.42 -3.19
N GLY A 202 -7.07 19.41 -3.40
CA GLY A 202 -7.55 18.99 -4.72
C GLY A 202 -6.52 18.27 -5.59
N VAL A 203 -5.37 17.88 -5.03
CA VAL A 203 -4.33 17.11 -5.72
C VAL A 203 -4.28 15.69 -5.18
N PHE A 204 -4.29 14.71 -6.08
CA PHE A 204 -4.41 13.29 -5.79
C PHE A 204 -3.13 12.51 -6.12
N LYS A 205 -2.72 11.61 -5.23
CA LYS A 205 -1.60 10.66 -5.44
C LYS A 205 -1.95 9.27 -4.90
N PHE A 206 -1.24 8.24 -5.37
CA PHE A 206 -1.32 6.93 -4.75
C PHE A 206 -0.61 6.98 -3.39
N PHE A 207 -1.34 6.67 -2.33
CA PHE A 207 -0.76 6.56 -1.00
C PHE A 207 -0.14 5.18 -0.79
N SER A 208 -0.76 4.12 -1.31
CA SER A 208 -0.21 2.76 -1.23
C SER A 208 -0.72 1.88 -2.35
N PHE A 209 -0.08 0.72 -2.55
CA PHE A 209 -0.59 -0.37 -3.37
C PHE A 209 -0.85 -1.59 -2.49
N ASN A 210 -1.90 -2.36 -2.81
CA ASN A 210 -2.27 -3.53 -2.03
C ASN A 210 -1.39 -4.74 -2.42
N ASP A 211 -0.61 -5.25 -1.47
CA ASP A 211 0.20 -6.46 -1.63
C ASP A 211 -0.58 -7.75 -1.32
N ARG A 212 -1.76 -7.67 -0.69
CA ARG A 212 -2.59 -8.81 -0.26
C ARG A 212 -3.71 -9.16 -1.26
N ASN A 213 -4.19 -10.41 -1.18
CA ASN A 213 -5.32 -10.95 -1.93
C ASN A 213 -6.60 -10.85 -1.12
#